data_AF-A0A518H017-F1
#
_entry.id   AF-A0A518H017-F1
#
_cell.length_a   1.000
_cell.length_b   1.000
_cell.length_c   1.000
_cell.angle_alpha   90.00
_cell.angle_beta   90.00
_cell.angle_gamma   90.00
#
_symmetry.space_group_name_H-M   'P 1'
#
loop_
_entity.id
_entity.type
_entity.pdbx_description
1 polymer ?
#
loop_
_entity_poly.entity_id
_entity_poly.type
_entity_poly.pdbx_seq_one_letter_code
_entity_poly.pdbx_strand_id
1 'polypeptide(L)'
;MIRNTPRSRGALDVDAPNPYEPPSTRPGADRPRFAFPARRRRVGAVAVFLLNLSLPLAVGLPMGDAGARIGMMAAAGILGVSWVASCARCPRLALVLIPGGLAVALSQVVPILHLLAGDVARIIGIAAGCVDESPDPLGIEMGFKDRVLGPAGGLLVGSVMGLLLMLAASVLGLLFRLRNPGRPRPDAPRPEREHPGP
;
A
#
# COMPACT_ATOMS: atom_id res chain seq x y z
N MET A 1 -72.30 32.70 27.35
CA MET A 1 -71.09 33.11 28.09
C MET A 1 -70.16 31.90 28.19
N ILE A 2 -69.12 31.83 27.35
CA ILE A 2 -68.16 30.72 27.32
C ILE A 2 -66.87 31.24 27.97
N ARG A 3 -66.53 30.70 29.15
CA ARG A 3 -65.29 31.06 29.85
C ARG A 3 -64.13 30.30 29.22
N ASN A 4 -63.31 31.00 28.44
CA ASN A 4 -62.00 30.52 28.01
C ASN A 4 -61.09 30.45 29.24
N THR A 5 -60.84 29.24 29.73
CA THR A 5 -59.78 29.00 30.71
C THR A 5 -58.43 28.96 29.97
N PRO A 6 -57.44 29.74 30.40
CA PRO A 6 -56.11 29.68 29.81
C PRO A 6 -55.50 28.31 30.11
N ARG A 7 -55.30 27.50 29.07
CA ARG A 7 -54.47 26.30 29.13
C ARG A 7 -53.07 26.74 29.53
N SER A 8 -52.69 26.45 30.78
CA SER A 8 -51.30 26.47 31.19
C SER A 8 -50.54 25.52 30.26
N ARG A 9 -49.76 26.09 29.35
CA ARG A 9 -48.72 25.33 28.66
C ARG A 9 -47.76 24.90 29.76
N GLY A 10 -47.91 23.64 30.21
CA GLY A 10 -46.94 23.01 31.08
C GLY A 10 -45.58 23.25 30.49
N ALA A 11 -44.72 23.93 31.23
CA ALA A 11 -43.33 24.09 30.88
C ALA A 11 -42.77 22.68 30.72
N LEU A 12 -42.53 22.28 29.47
CA LEU A 12 -41.69 21.14 29.17
C LEU A 12 -40.37 21.45 29.87
N ASP A 13 -39.99 20.60 30.81
CA ASP A 13 -38.73 20.67 31.53
C ASP A 13 -37.61 20.47 30.51
N VAL A 14 -37.13 21.58 29.93
CA VAL A 14 -36.12 21.59 28.86
C VAL A 14 -34.77 21.07 29.39
N ASP A 15 -34.64 20.99 30.71
CA ASP A 15 -33.41 20.56 31.39
C ASP A 15 -33.41 19.07 31.75
N ALA A 16 -34.47 18.31 31.43
CA ALA A 16 -34.46 16.87 31.58
C ALA A 16 -33.42 16.26 30.61
N PRO A 17 -32.37 15.56 31.10
CA PRO A 17 -31.33 14.97 30.25
C PRO A 17 -31.97 14.10 29.19
N ASN A 18 -31.68 14.37 27.92
CA ASN A 18 -32.26 13.62 26.82
C ASN A 18 -31.85 12.14 26.96
N PRO A 19 -32.80 11.22 27.20
CA PRO A 19 -32.47 9.80 27.43
C PRO A 19 -31.90 9.11 26.18
N TYR A 20 -31.96 9.76 25.02
CA TYR A 20 -31.34 9.32 23.77
C TYR A 20 -30.02 10.03 23.47
N GLU A 21 -29.55 10.92 24.34
CA GLU A 21 -28.22 11.51 24.18
C GLU A 21 -27.21 10.38 24.35
N PRO A 22 -26.45 10.03 23.29
CA PRO A 22 -25.43 9.01 23.43
C PRO A 22 -24.48 9.46 24.54
N PRO A 23 -24.06 8.57 25.45
CA PRO A 23 -23.13 8.93 26.52
C PRO A 23 -21.99 9.66 25.85
N SER A 24 -21.66 10.87 26.34
CA SER A 24 -20.65 11.72 25.75
C SER A 24 -19.34 10.93 25.71
N THR A 25 -19.12 10.25 24.59
CA THR A 25 -17.93 9.44 24.38
C THR A 25 -16.82 10.46 24.42
N ARG A 26 -16.06 10.48 25.53
CA ARG A 26 -14.95 11.40 25.75
C ARG A 26 -14.29 11.65 24.40
N PRO A 27 -14.35 12.86 23.84
CA PRO A 27 -13.67 13.19 22.61
C PRO A 27 -12.18 12.94 22.88
N GLY A 28 -11.66 11.81 22.40
CA GLY A 28 -10.32 11.34 22.79
C GLY A 28 -10.25 9.99 23.50
N ALA A 29 -11.31 9.15 23.50
CA ALA A 29 -11.12 7.72 23.70
C ALA A 29 -10.13 7.22 22.63
N ASP A 30 -8.85 7.14 23.02
CA ASP A 30 -7.71 6.87 22.16
C ASP A 30 -8.00 5.59 21.38
N ARG A 31 -8.34 5.74 20.10
CA ARG A 31 -8.45 4.58 19.21
C ARG A 31 -7.13 3.83 19.35
N PRO A 32 -7.14 2.52 19.66
CA PRO A 32 -5.91 1.77 19.91
C PRO A 32 -4.97 2.00 18.73
N ARG A 33 -3.88 2.76 19.00
CA ARG A 33 -2.88 3.04 17.99
C ARG A 33 -2.10 1.75 17.80
N PHE A 34 -2.42 1.01 16.74
CA PHE A 34 -1.62 -0.12 16.26
C PHE A 34 -0.27 0.41 15.75
N ALA A 35 0.60 0.82 16.67
CA ALA A 35 1.90 1.39 16.37
C ALA A 35 2.95 0.28 16.42
N PHE A 36 3.23 -0.33 15.27
CA PHE A 36 4.49 -1.05 15.12
C PHE A 36 5.65 -0.06 15.32
N PRO A 37 6.73 -0.43 16.03
CA PRO A 37 7.90 0.44 16.16
C PRO A 37 8.38 0.89 14.79
N ALA A 38 8.67 2.19 14.62
CA ALA A 38 9.04 2.78 13.33
C ALA A 38 10.20 2.04 12.64
N ARG A 39 11.18 1.56 13.43
CA ARG A 39 12.30 0.76 12.95
C ARG A 39 11.85 -0.55 12.29
N ARG A 40 10.95 -1.31 12.92
CA ARG A 40 10.45 -2.58 12.36
C ARG A 40 9.69 -2.36 11.04
N ARG A 41 8.93 -1.27 10.93
CA ARG A 41 8.22 -0.91 9.69
C ARG A 41 9.20 -0.62 8.55
N ARG A 42 10.24 0.17 8.80
CA ARG A 42 11.27 0.49 7.79
C ARG A 42 12.01 -0.76 7.33
N VAL A 43 12.46 -1.60 8.26
CA VAL A 43 13.15 -2.86 7.95
C VAL A 43 12.24 -3.79 7.14
N GLY A 44 10.97 -3.95 7.54
CA GLY A 44 10.00 -4.77 6.80
C GLY A 44 9.72 -4.22 5.40
N ALA A 45 9.57 -2.90 5.25
CA ALA A 45 9.35 -2.27 3.95
C ALA A 45 10.55 -2.48 3.01
N VAL A 46 11.78 -2.31 3.50
CA VAL A 46 13.01 -2.56 2.73
C VAL A 46 13.12 -4.03 2.34
N ALA A 47 12.92 -4.96 3.28
CA ALA A 47 13.00 -6.39 3.01
C ALA A 47 12.00 -6.83 1.92
N VAL A 48 10.74 -6.40 2.02
CA VAL A 48 9.71 -6.71 1.02
C VAL A 48 10.05 -6.09 -0.34
N PHE A 49 10.58 -4.87 -0.36
CA PHE A 49 11.02 -4.24 -1.61
C PHE A 49 12.15 -5.04 -2.28
N LEU A 50 13.17 -5.42 -1.52
CA LEU A 50 14.30 -6.21 -2.04
C LEU A 50 13.86 -7.58 -2.57
N LEU A 51 12.95 -8.26 -1.86
CA LEU A 51 12.37 -9.51 -2.35
C LEU A 51 11.63 -9.32 -3.68
N ASN A 52 10.81 -8.28 -3.77
CA ASN A 52 10.08 -7.97 -5.01
C ASN A 52 10.99 -7.52 -6.16
N LEU A 53 12.20 -7.05 -5.88
CA LEU A 53 13.13 -6.54 -6.88
C LEU A 53 13.94 -7.65 -7.57
N SER A 54 14.19 -8.77 -6.90
CA SER A 54 15.08 -9.84 -7.40
C SER A 54 14.64 -10.40 -8.75
N LEU A 55 13.36 -10.77 -8.89
CA LEU A 55 12.85 -11.39 -10.11
C LEU A 55 12.76 -10.39 -11.29
N PRO A 56 12.18 -9.18 -11.14
CA PRO A 56 12.19 -8.18 -12.20
C PRO A 56 13.59 -7.82 -12.70
N LEU A 57 14.58 -7.72 -11.81
CA LEU A 57 15.96 -7.45 -12.24
C LEU A 57 16.58 -8.64 -12.96
N ALA A 58 16.39 -9.86 -12.45
CA ALA A 58 16.92 -11.07 -13.08
C ALA A 58 16.38 -11.26 -14.51
N VAL A 59 15.09 -10.97 -14.73
CA VAL A 59 14.43 -11.12 -16.03
C VAL A 59 14.63 -9.88 -16.91
N GLY A 60 14.55 -8.67 -16.36
CA GLY A 60 14.55 -7.44 -17.13
C GLY A 60 15.94 -6.98 -17.59
N LEU A 61 16.99 -7.21 -16.81
CA LEU A 61 18.34 -6.74 -17.18
C LEU A 61 18.88 -7.34 -18.48
N PRO A 62 18.66 -8.63 -18.80
CA PRO A 62 19.03 -9.19 -20.09
C PRO A 62 18.28 -8.58 -21.29
N MET A 63 17.05 -8.07 -21.10
CA MET A 63 16.19 -7.55 -22.19
C MET A 63 16.54 -6.13 -22.64
N GLY A 64 17.37 -5.43 -21.87
CA GLY A 64 17.76 -4.04 -22.13
C GLY A 64 19.19 -3.92 -22.62
N ASP A 65 19.41 -2.94 -23.50
CA ASP A 65 20.76 -2.44 -23.76
C ASP A 65 21.38 -1.79 -22.51
N ALA A 66 22.66 -1.38 -22.60
CA ALA A 66 23.36 -0.78 -21.46
C ALA A 66 22.63 0.46 -20.91
N GLY A 67 22.01 1.26 -21.79
CA GLY A 67 21.22 2.42 -21.40
C GLY A 67 19.95 2.01 -20.66
N ALA A 68 19.18 1.08 -21.20
CA ALA A 68 17.96 0.56 -20.60
C ALA A 68 18.21 -0.04 -19.22
N ARG A 69 19.34 -0.73 -19.01
CA ARG A 69 19.72 -1.24 -17.67
C ARG A 69 19.89 -0.09 -16.66
N ILE A 70 20.52 1.00 -17.05
CA ILE A 70 20.65 2.20 -16.20
C ILE A 70 19.26 2.78 -15.89
N GLY A 71 18.39 2.88 -16.90
CA GLY A 71 17.01 3.33 -16.74
C GLY A 71 16.21 2.47 -15.76
N MET A 72 16.30 1.15 -15.88
CA MET A 72 15.63 0.20 -14.99
C MET A 72 16.14 0.30 -13.55
N MET A 73 17.46 0.45 -13.36
CA MET A 73 18.05 0.65 -12.04
C MET A 73 17.60 1.98 -11.42
N ALA A 74 17.52 3.05 -12.21
CA ALA A 74 16.99 4.33 -11.76
C ALA A 74 15.51 4.21 -11.35
N ALA A 75 14.68 3.54 -12.15
CA ALA A 75 13.27 3.26 -11.81
C ALA A 75 13.15 2.51 -10.48
N ALA A 76 13.93 1.43 -10.31
CA ALA A 76 13.95 0.64 -9.09
C ALA A 76 14.36 1.49 -7.87
N GLY A 77 15.40 2.33 -8.01
CA GLY A 77 15.84 3.24 -6.95
C GLY A 77 14.75 4.23 -6.54
N ILE A 78 14.12 4.91 -7.51
CA ILE A 78 13.05 5.89 -7.28
C ILE A 78 11.85 5.23 -6.58
N LEU A 79 11.42 4.07 -7.08
CA LEU A 79 10.29 3.32 -6.50
C LEU A 79 10.64 2.80 -5.11
N GLY A 80 11.84 2.29 -4.88
CA GLY A 80 12.30 1.80 -3.59
C GLY A 80 12.33 2.90 -2.52
N VAL A 81 12.91 4.05 -2.85
CA VAL A 81 12.90 5.23 -1.97
C VAL A 81 11.48 5.69 -1.70
N SER A 82 10.64 5.78 -2.73
CA SER A 82 9.24 6.19 -2.60
C SER A 82 8.43 5.22 -1.73
N TRP A 83 8.62 3.91 -1.90
CA TRP A 83 8.00 2.85 -1.12
C TRP A 83 8.35 2.94 0.37
N VAL A 84 9.65 3.00 0.69
CA VAL A 84 10.15 3.06 2.06
C VAL A 84 9.74 4.37 2.73
N ALA A 85 9.84 5.49 2.02
CA ALA A 85 9.42 6.80 2.54
C ALA A 85 7.91 6.84 2.82
N SER A 86 7.08 6.28 1.93
CA SER A 86 5.63 6.19 2.12
C SER A 86 5.27 5.31 3.33
N CYS A 87 5.90 4.15 3.48
CA CYS A 87 5.71 3.28 4.65
C CYS A 87 6.20 3.93 5.96
N ALA A 88 7.24 4.78 5.91
CA ALA A 88 7.76 5.49 7.07
C ALA A 88 6.84 6.64 7.52
N ARG A 89 6.34 7.44 6.57
CA ARG A 89 5.48 8.62 6.82
C ARG A 89 4.04 8.25 7.17
N CYS A 90 3.52 7.17 6.58
CA CYS A 90 2.12 6.77 6.71
C CYS A 90 2.00 5.35 7.28
N PRO A 91 1.93 5.17 8.62
CA PRO A 91 1.82 3.85 9.24
C PRO A 91 0.61 3.05 8.74
N ARG A 92 -0.50 3.71 8.40
CA ARG A 92 -1.69 3.08 7.83
C ARG A 92 -1.42 2.44 6.47
N LEU A 93 -0.58 3.06 5.63
CA LEU A 93 -0.16 2.48 4.36
C LEU A 93 0.75 1.28 4.60
N ALA A 94 1.70 1.37 5.54
CA ALA A 94 2.59 0.24 5.87
C ALA A 94 1.83 -1.02 6.29
N LEU A 95 0.72 -0.87 7.03
CA LEU A 95 -0.15 -1.98 7.44
C LEU A 95 -0.81 -2.71 6.27
N VAL A 96 -0.95 -2.05 5.11
CA VAL A 96 -1.56 -2.59 3.90
C VAL A 96 -0.46 -3.07 2.95
N LEU A 97 0.50 -2.20 2.66
CA LEU A 97 1.54 -2.40 1.67
C LEU A 97 2.53 -3.51 2.04
N ILE A 98 2.96 -3.63 3.30
CA ILE A 98 3.92 -4.66 3.69
C ILE A 98 3.35 -6.08 3.53
N PRO A 99 2.19 -6.43 4.11
CA PRO A 99 1.65 -7.78 3.93
C PRO A 99 1.22 -8.06 2.49
N GLY A 100 0.65 -7.06 1.80
CA GLY A 100 0.30 -7.20 0.39
C GLY A 100 1.53 -7.39 -0.52
N GLY A 101 2.59 -6.61 -0.30
CA GLY A 101 3.85 -6.75 -1.02
C GLY A 101 4.57 -8.05 -0.71
N LEU A 102 4.43 -8.57 0.51
CA LEU A 102 4.92 -9.92 0.85
C LEU A 102 4.15 -10.98 0.05
N ALA A 103 2.83 -10.86 -0.10
CA ALA A 103 2.06 -11.77 -0.95
C ALA A 103 2.46 -11.69 -2.43
N VAL A 104 2.76 -10.49 -2.94
CA VAL A 104 3.32 -10.32 -4.30
C VAL A 104 4.70 -10.97 -4.41
N ALA A 105 5.58 -10.81 -3.42
CA ALA A 105 6.88 -11.48 -3.41
C ALA A 105 6.73 -13.01 -3.41
N LEU A 106 5.82 -13.56 -2.61
CA LEU A 106 5.55 -15.00 -2.58
C LEU A 106 4.99 -15.51 -3.92
N SER A 107 4.30 -14.66 -4.69
CA SER A 107 3.84 -15.00 -6.04
C SER A 107 4.98 -15.13 -7.05
N GLN A 108 6.23 -14.76 -6.73
CA GLN A 108 7.36 -14.95 -7.64
C GLN A 108 7.65 -16.42 -7.95
N VAL A 109 7.20 -17.36 -7.10
CA VAL A 109 7.29 -18.80 -7.38
C VAL A 109 6.48 -19.18 -8.62
N VAL A 110 5.35 -18.48 -8.85
CA VAL A 110 4.49 -18.66 -10.03
C VAL A 110 4.26 -17.26 -10.62
N PRO A 111 5.17 -16.76 -11.48
CA PRO A 111 5.34 -15.33 -11.75
C PRO A 111 4.24 -14.70 -12.63
N ILE A 112 2.99 -15.16 -12.53
CA ILE A 112 1.83 -14.69 -13.30
C ILE A 112 1.66 -13.18 -13.18
N LEU A 113 1.69 -12.62 -11.95
CA LEU A 113 1.53 -11.18 -11.75
C LEU A 113 2.67 -10.37 -12.39
N HIS A 114 3.88 -10.92 -12.37
CA HIS A 114 5.05 -10.26 -12.94
C HIS A 114 5.03 -10.31 -14.47
N LEU A 115 4.59 -11.44 -15.05
CA LEU A 115 4.40 -11.58 -16.49
C LEU A 115 3.31 -10.65 -17.01
N LEU A 116 2.16 -10.57 -16.33
CA LEU A 116 1.08 -9.65 -16.70
C LEU A 116 1.52 -8.19 -16.60
N ALA A 117 2.20 -7.81 -15.51
CA ALA A 117 2.72 -6.45 -15.37
C ALA A 117 3.80 -6.13 -16.42
N GLY A 118 4.65 -7.10 -16.75
CA GLY A 118 5.66 -7.00 -17.79
C GLY A 118 5.05 -6.80 -19.17
N ASP A 119 4.00 -7.56 -19.53
CA ASP A 119 3.33 -7.43 -20.82
C ASP A 119 2.60 -6.09 -20.96
N VAL A 120 1.95 -5.60 -19.89
CA VAL A 120 1.37 -4.24 -19.89
C VAL A 120 2.45 -3.17 -20.06
N ALA A 121 3.58 -3.31 -19.36
CA ALA A 121 4.70 -2.37 -19.48
C ALA A 121 5.33 -2.41 -20.89
N ARG A 122 5.41 -3.59 -21.50
CA ARG A 122 5.85 -3.82 -22.88
C ARG A 122 4.95 -3.11 -23.87
N ILE A 123 3.64 -3.33 -23.80
CA ILE A 123 2.64 -2.68 -24.68
C ILE A 123 2.74 -1.15 -24.58
N ILE A 124 2.85 -0.61 -23.38
CA ILE A 124 3.02 0.84 -23.17
C ILE A 124 4.37 1.32 -23.74
N GLY A 125 5.43 0.55 -23.55
CA GLY A 125 6.76 0.85 -24.08
C GLY A 125 6.81 0.88 -25.62
N ILE A 126 6.14 -0.06 -26.28
CA ILE A 126 5.98 -0.12 -27.74
C ILE A 126 5.21 1.11 -28.22
N ALA A 127 4.07 1.41 -27.59
CA ALA A 127 3.26 2.59 -27.93
C ALA A 127 4.03 3.91 -27.74
N ALA A 128 4.97 3.94 -26.80
CA ALA A 128 5.84 5.09 -26.53
C ALA A 128 7.13 5.13 -27.40
N GLY A 129 7.33 4.18 -28.31
CA GLY A 129 8.55 4.08 -29.15
C GLY A 129 9.82 3.79 -28.34
N CYS A 130 9.68 3.21 -27.15
CA CYS A 130 10.77 2.92 -26.21
C CYS A 130 11.14 1.43 -26.18
N VAL A 131 10.38 0.59 -26.88
CA VAL A 131 10.60 -0.86 -27.02
C VAL A 131 10.54 -1.18 -28.51
N ASP A 132 11.55 -1.90 -28.99
CA ASP A 132 11.65 -2.38 -30.36
C ASP A 132 11.11 -3.82 -30.43
N GLU A 133 10.19 -4.07 -31.36
CA GLU A 133 9.60 -5.39 -31.61
C GLU A 133 10.51 -6.30 -32.45
N SER A 134 11.66 -5.79 -32.89
CA SER A 134 12.65 -6.56 -33.65
C SER A 134 13.20 -7.72 -32.80
N PRO A 135 13.16 -8.97 -33.30
CA PRO A 135 13.57 -10.14 -32.54
C PRO A 135 15.03 -10.03 -32.08
N ASP A 136 15.23 -9.94 -30.77
CA ASP A 136 16.57 -9.99 -30.19
C ASP A 136 17.08 -11.45 -30.23
N PRO A 137 18.18 -11.75 -30.95
CA PRO A 137 18.73 -13.11 -31.02
C PRO A 137 19.08 -13.70 -29.65
N LEU A 138 19.40 -12.87 -28.64
CA LEU A 138 19.61 -13.30 -27.26
C LEU A 138 18.30 -13.48 -26.47
N GLY A 139 17.26 -12.74 -26.84
CA GLY A 139 15.96 -12.81 -26.19
C GLY A 139 15.16 -14.07 -26.56
N ILE A 140 15.37 -14.61 -27.77
CA ILE A 140 14.68 -15.81 -28.27
C ILE A 140 14.90 -17.03 -27.36
N GLU A 141 16.10 -17.21 -26.80
CA GLU A 141 16.40 -18.33 -25.89
C GLU A 141 15.62 -18.27 -24.57
N MET A 142 15.24 -17.06 -24.14
CA MET A 142 14.42 -16.84 -22.94
C MET A 142 12.94 -16.55 -23.27
N GLY A 143 12.55 -16.64 -24.55
CA GLY A 143 11.18 -16.39 -25.01
C GLY A 143 10.78 -14.91 -25.10
N PHE A 144 11.73 -13.99 -24.96
CA PHE A 144 11.49 -12.55 -25.05
C PHE A 144 11.92 -12.05 -26.44
N LYS A 145 10.97 -11.57 -27.25
CA LYS A 145 11.30 -11.10 -28.61
C LYS A 145 11.72 -9.64 -28.67
N ASP A 146 11.40 -8.85 -27.65
CA ASP A 146 11.49 -7.40 -27.74
C ASP A 146 12.69 -6.85 -26.97
N ARG A 147 13.22 -5.73 -27.46
CA ARG A 147 14.36 -5.04 -26.87
C ARG A 147 13.95 -3.68 -26.32
N VAL A 148 14.32 -3.40 -25.06
CA VAL A 148 14.08 -2.07 -24.47
C VAL A 148 15.19 -1.10 -24.89
N LEU A 149 14.81 0.06 -25.41
CA LEU A 149 15.72 1.04 -26.01
C LEU A 149 16.13 2.14 -25.02
N GLY A 150 17.43 2.23 -24.75
CA GLY A 150 18.04 3.34 -24.04
C GLY A 150 17.52 3.59 -22.61
N PRO A 151 18.07 4.61 -21.92
CA PRO A 151 17.74 4.87 -20.51
C PRO A 151 16.29 5.26 -20.27
N ALA A 152 15.69 6.03 -21.18
CA ALA A 152 14.29 6.44 -21.05
C ALA A 152 13.34 5.24 -21.12
N GLY A 153 13.59 4.29 -22.03
CA GLY A 153 12.76 3.08 -22.15
C GLY A 153 12.88 2.18 -20.92
N GLY A 154 14.09 1.95 -20.42
CA GLY A 154 14.30 1.21 -19.18
C GLY A 154 13.62 1.85 -17.97
N LEU A 155 13.67 3.18 -17.88
CA LEU A 155 12.99 3.94 -16.82
C LEU A 155 11.46 3.81 -16.92
N LEU A 156 10.91 3.95 -18.13
CA LEU A 156 9.48 3.86 -18.39
C LEU A 156 8.95 2.46 -18.06
N VAL A 157 9.50 1.42 -18.67
CA VAL A 157 9.06 0.03 -18.49
C VAL A 157 9.20 -0.39 -17.04
N GLY A 158 10.34 -0.08 -16.41
CA GLY A 158 10.58 -0.38 -14.99
C GLY A 158 9.61 0.34 -14.06
N SER A 159 9.29 1.61 -14.34
CA SER A 159 8.35 2.39 -13.53
C SER A 159 6.92 1.84 -13.66
N VAL A 160 6.46 1.55 -14.89
CA VAL A 160 5.13 1.00 -15.13
C VAL A 160 4.97 -0.36 -14.43
N MET A 161 5.92 -1.27 -14.64
CA MET A 161 5.90 -2.58 -14.00
C MET A 161 5.86 -2.46 -12.47
N GLY A 162 6.74 -1.63 -11.90
CA GLY A 162 6.81 -1.43 -10.46
C GLY A 162 5.53 -0.80 -9.88
N LEU A 163 4.92 0.16 -10.56
CA LEU A 163 3.64 0.76 -10.16
C LEU A 163 2.50 -0.26 -10.18
N LEU A 164 2.43 -1.13 -11.20
CA LEU A 164 1.43 -2.20 -11.28
C LEU A 164 1.58 -3.20 -10.13
N LEU A 165 2.81 -3.60 -9.81
CA LEU A 165 3.08 -4.48 -8.67
C LEU A 165 2.75 -3.81 -7.34
N MET A 166 3.03 -2.51 -7.19
CA MET A 166 2.63 -1.72 -6.02
C MET A 166 1.11 -1.62 -5.89
N LEU A 167 0.39 -1.46 -7.00
CA LEU A 167 -1.07 -1.47 -7.01
C LEU A 167 -1.62 -2.84 -6.61
N ALA A 168 -1.10 -3.92 -7.17
CA ALA A 168 -1.47 -5.29 -6.79
C ALA A 168 -1.22 -5.56 -5.30
N ALA A 169 -0.06 -5.17 -4.78
CA ALA A 169 0.27 -5.24 -3.36
C ALA A 169 -0.73 -4.44 -2.51
N SER A 170 -1.12 -3.25 -2.94
CA SER A 170 -2.11 -2.42 -2.24
C SER A 170 -3.48 -3.11 -2.17
N VAL A 171 -3.95 -3.67 -3.29
CA VAL A 171 -5.23 -4.39 -3.36
C VAL A 171 -5.21 -5.62 -2.47
N LEU A 172 -4.17 -6.46 -2.57
CA LEU A 172 -4.02 -7.67 -1.74
C LEU A 172 -3.95 -7.32 -0.25
N GLY A 173 -3.16 -6.31 0.10
CA GLY A 173 -3.06 -5.81 1.47
C GLY A 173 -4.40 -5.32 2.02
N LEU A 174 -5.18 -4.63 1.19
CA LEU A 174 -6.50 -4.15 1.58
C LEU A 174 -7.46 -5.32 1.79
N LEU A 175 -7.45 -6.31 0.89
CA LEU A 175 -8.26 -7.53 1.02
C LEU A 175 -7.90 -8.31 2.30
N PHE A 176 -6.61 -8.45 2.63
CA PHE A 176 -6.21 -9.08 3.89
C PHE A 176 -6.73 -8.34 5.11
N ARG A 177 -6.72 -7.01 5.07
CA ARG A 177 -7.24 -6.16 6.15
C ARG A 177 -8.76 -6.22 6.26
N LEU A 178 -9.47 -6.28 5.14
CA LEU A 178 -10.93 -6.43 5.12
C LEU A 178 -11.36 -7.80 5.67
N ARG A 179 -10.61 -8.86 5.38
CA ARG A 179 -10.85 -10.20 5.95
C ARG A 179 -10.46 -10.32 7.42
N ASN A 180 -9.50 -9.51 7.88
CA ASN A 180 -9.03 -9.51 9.27
C ASN A 180 -9.19 -8.11 9.89
N PRO A 181 -10.44 -7.62 10.09
CA PRO A 181 -10.68 -6.35 10.74
C PRO A 181 -10.15 -6.46 12.18
N GLY A 182 -9.02 -5.77 12.43
CA GLY A 182 -8.10 -6.01 13.53
C GLY A 182 -8.71 -6.50 14.84
N ARG A 183 -8.31 -7.70 15.27
CA ARG A 183 -8.39 -8.06 16.69
C ARG A 183 -7.54 -7.04 17.48
N PRO A 184 -8.10 -6.35 18.48
CA PRO A 184 -7.32 -5.52 19.39
C PRO A 184 -6.16 -6.36 19.92
N ARG A 185 -4.92 -5.85 19.81
CA ARG A 185 -3.76 -6.56 20.31
C ARG A 185 -3.89 -6.60 21.85
N PRO A 186 -3.95 -7.78 22.49
CA PRO A 186 -4.19 -7.89 23.93
C PRO A 186 -3.13 -7.19 24.79
N ASP A 187 -1.93 -6.97 24.23
CA ASP A 187 -0.74 -6.54 24.97
C ASP A 187 -0.57 -5.02 25.04
N ALA A 188 -1.62 -4.23 24.78
CA ALA A 188 -1.54 -2.81 25.13
C ALA A 188 -1.40 -2.74 26.66
N PRO A 189 -0.26 -2.24 27.20
CA PRO A 189 -0.08 -2.14 28.63
C PRO A 189 -1.29 -1.38 29.18
N ARG A 190 -2.05 -2.03 30.07
CA ARG A 190 -3.11 -1.33 30.78
C ARG A 190 -2.42 -0.13 31.43
N PRO A 191 -2.92 1.11 31.24
CA PRO A 191 -2.44 2.20 32.04
C PRO A 191 -2.58 1.73 33.48
N GLU A 192 -1.45 1.53 34.16
CA GLU A 192 -1.45 1.28 35.58
C GLU A 192 -2.32 2.38 36.15
N ARG A 193 -3.45 1.99 36.74
CA ARG A 193 -4.31 2.95 37.39
C ARG A 193 -3.41 3.56 38.45
N GLU A 194 -2.99 4.80 38.24
CA GLU A 194 -2.46 5.62 39.31
C GLU A 194 -3.50 5.53 40.41
N HIS A 195 -3.18 4.76 41.44
CA HIS A 195 -3.96 4.72 42.64
C HIS A 195 -3.99 6.16 43.14
N PRO A 196 -5.17 6.80 43.26
CA PRO A 196 -5.23 8.08 43.95
C PRO A 196 -4.65 7.83 45.35
N GLY A 197 -3.52 8.48 45.62
CA GLY A 197 -2.93 8.47 46.95
C GLY A 197 -3.94 8.98 47.97
N PRO A 198 -3.82 8.52 49.23
CA PRO A 198 -4.75 8.83 50.31
C PRO A 198 -4.88 10.33 50.60
#